data_AF-X1VXM8-F1
#
_entry.id   AF-X1VXM8-F1
#
_cell.length_a   1.000
_cell.length_b   1.000
_cell.length_c   1.000
_cell.angle_alpha   90.00
_cell.angle_beta   90.00
_cell.angle_gamma   90.00
#
_symmetry.space_group_name_H-M   'P 1'
#
loop_
_entity.id
_entity.type
_entity.pdbx_description
1 polymer ?
#
loop_
_entity_poly.entity_id
_entity_poly.type
_entity_poly.pdbx_seq_one_letter_code
_entity_poly.pdbx_strand_id
1 'polypeptide(L)'
;MKNNWEFHHVGVAIKDADKTLEYYQSLGIASPVSEIFFKSTNFADFKLNGKPYDSLATAKIRFVQVGPIHFELVQPVDGESPQKEFISSRGEGVNHIAFTVDDLDRETAKLVEKGEPVFVNI
;
A
#
# COMPACT_ATOMS: atom_id res chain seq x y z
N MET A 1 -6.81 10.43 25.55
CA MET A 1 -6.15 11.33 24.58
C MET A 1 -6.38 10.75 23.20
N LYS A 2 -6.81 11.54 22.20
CA LYS A 2 -6.89 11.06 20.82
C LYS A 2 -5.47 10.88 20.29
N ASN A 3 -5.19 9.78 19.60
CA ASN A 3 -3.93 9.62 18.89
C ASN A 3 -3.87 10.66 17.75
N ASN A 4 -2.65 11.07 17.41
CA ASN A 4 -2.31 11.98 16.30
C ASN A 4 -2.30 11.29 14.93
N TRP A 5 -3.05 10.19 14.78
CA TRP A 5 -3.06 9.43 13.54
C TRP A 5 -3.95 10.14 12.53
N GLU A 6 -3.38 10.50 11.40
CA GLU A 6 -4.11 11.14 10.30
C GLU A 6 -4.35 10.12 9.21
N PHE A 7 -5.60 9.99 8.77
CA PHE A 7 -5.93 9.09 7.67
C PHE A 7 -5.23 9.55 6.38
N HIS A 8 -4.49 8.64 5.76
CA HIS A 8 -3.66 8.96 4.60
C HIS A 8 -4.31 8.47 3.30
N HIS A 9 -4.61 7.16 3.19
CA HIS A 9 -5.27 6.60 1.99
C HIS A 9 -5.92 5.23 2.25
N VAL A 10 -6.71 4.79 1.26
CA VAL A 10 -7.14 3.39 1.09
C VAL A 10 -6.28 2.71 0.02
N GLY A 11 -5.59 1.63 0.37
CA GLY A 11 -4.84 0.82 -0.59
C GLY A 11 -5.71 -0.22 -1.26
N VAL A 12 -5.63 -0.33 -2.58
CA VAL A 12 -6.41 -1.26 -3.40
C VAL A 12 -5.45 -2.07 -4.25
N ALA A 13 -5.41 -3.38 -4.02
CA ALA A 13 -4.61 -4.29 -4.83
C ALA A 13 -5.39 -4.65 -6.10
N ILE A 14 -4.79 -4.38 -7.25
CA ILE A 14 -5.42 -4.49 -8.57
C ILE A 14 -4.43 -5.08 -9.58
N LYS A 15 -4.95 -5.59 -10.71
CA LYS A 15 -4.15 -6.20 -11.79
C LYS A 15 -3.66 -5.17 -12.80
N ASP A 16 -4.38 -4.06 -12.97
CA ASP A 16 -4.06 -3.02 -13.96
C ASP A 16 -4.44 -1.63 -13.45
N ALA A 17 -3.43 -0.86 -13.02
CA ALA A 17 -3.62 0.44 -12.38
C ALA A 17 -4.09 1.51 -13.37
N ASP A 18 -3.59 1.46 -14.60
CA ASP A 18 -3.91 2.42 -15.64
C ASP A 18 -5.35 2.22 -16.10
N LYS A 19 -5.74 0.97 -16.41
CA LYS A 19 -7.12 0.66 -16.80
C LYS A 19 -8.13 1.01 -15.71
N THR A 20 -7.77 0.81 -14.44
CA THR A 20 -8.65 1.14 -13.31
C THR A 20 -8.81 2.66 -13.17
N LEU A 21 -7.71 3.41 -13.27
CA LEU A 21 -7.75 4.88 -13.27
C LEU A 21 -8.57 5.42 -14.45
N GLU A 22 -8.35 4.92 -15.66
CA GLU A 22 -9.12 5.30 -16.85
C GLU A 22 -10.63 5.07 -16.65
N TYR A 23 -11.00 3.91 -16.07
CA TYR A 23 -12.39 3.62 -15.75
C TYR A 23 -12.97 4.64 -14.75
N TYR A 24 -12.27 4.93 -13.65
CA TYR A 24 -12.75 5.92 -12.69
C TYR A 24 -12.82 7.35 -13.27
N GLN A 25 -11.89 7.71 -14.15
CA GLN A 25 -11.94 8.99 -14.86
C GLN A 25 -13.14 9.04 -15.82
N SER A 26 -13.46 7.94 -16.51
CA SER A 26 -14.60 7.86 -17.42
C SER A 26 -15.95 8.05 -16.71
N LEU A 27 -16.02 7.72 -15.42
CA LEU A 27 -17.17 7.97 -14.55
C LEU A 27 -17.18 9.38 -13.96
N GLY A 28 -16.11 10.17 -14.14
CA GLY A 28 -15.98 11.50 -13.56
C GLY A 28 -15.75 11.51 -12.05
N ILE A 29 -15.32 10.40 -11.45
CA ILE A 29 -15.19 10.26 -9.98
C ILE A 29 -13.76 10.36 -9.47
N ALA A 30 -12.76 10.26 -10.35
CA ALA A 30 -11.36 10.27 -9.94
C ALA A 30 -10.50 11.23 -10.74
N SER A 31 -9.48 11.77 -10.08
CA SER A 31 -8.38 12.51 -10.71
C SER A 31 -7.03 11.86 -10.34
N PRO A 32 -6.06 11.80 -11.25
CA PRO A 32 -4.73 11.30 -10.94
C PRO A 32 -4.02 12.27 -10.00
N VAL A 33 -3.25 11.73 -9.05
CA VAL A 33 -2.42 12.52 -8.13
C VAL A 33 -0.95 12.30 -8.43
N SER A 34 -0.49 11.04 -8.43
CA SER A 34 0.89 10.70 -8.73
C SER A 34 1.03 9.26 -9.23
N GLU A 35 2.17 9.00 -9.86
CA GLU A 35 2.60 7.68 -10.32
C GLU A 35 3.93 7.35 -9.64
N ILE A 36 4.03 6.15 -9.08
CA ILE A 36 5.26 5.65 -8.44
C ILE A 36 5.55 4.27 -9.00
N PHE A 37 6.81 4.03 -9.38
CA PHE A 37 7.30 2.69 -9.65
C PHE A 37 8.11 2.20 -8.46
N PHE A 38 7.51 1.30 -7.68
CA PHE A 38 8.10 0.71 -6.50
C PHE A 38 9.09 -0.39 -6.87
N LYS A 39 10.23 -0.42 -6.17
CA LYS A 39 11.20 -1.53 -6.19
C LYS A 39 11.63 -1.83 -4.76
N SER A 40 11.54 -3.07 -4.33
CA SER A 40 11.94 -3.48 -2.97
C SER A 40 13.39 -3.12 -2.66
N THR A 41 14.27 -3.13 -3.68
CA THR A 41 15.69 -2.76 -3.55
C THR A 41 15.94 -1.31 -3.15
N ASN A 42 14.93 -0.44 -3.20
CA ASN A 42 15.07 0.94 -2.74
C ASN A 42 15.07 1.05 -1.21
N PHE A 43 14.77 -0.04 -0.50
CA PHE A 43 14.65 -0.11 0.95
C PHE A 43 15.69 -1.09 1.50
N ALA A 44 16.67 -0.55 2.23
CA ALA A 44 17.84 -1.32 2.69
C ALA A 44 17.44 -2.43 3.69
N ASP A 45 16.40 -2.21 4.48
CA ASP A 45 15.94 -3.11 5.53
C ASP A 45 14.59 -3.77 5.22
N PHE A 46 14.24 -3.91 3.94
CA PHE A 46 12.97 -4.51 3.54
C PHE A 46 12.82 -5.94 4.10
N LYS A 47 11.88 -6.13 5.02
CA LYS A 47 11.53 -7.42 5.61
C LYS A 47 10.06 -7.70 5.45
N LEU A 48 9.74 -8.95 5.11
CA LEU A 48 8.39 -9.48 5.11
C LEU A 48 8.29 -10.52 6.23
N ASN A 49 7.35 -10.34 7.16
CA ASN A 49 7.17 -11.21 8.32
C ASN A 49 8.49 -11.44 9.09
N GLY A 50 9.25 -10.36 9.27
CA GLY A 50 10.55 -10.36 9.96
C GLY A 50 11.71 -11.03 9.21
N LYS A 51 11.48 -11.56 8.00
CA LYS A 51 12.52 -12.20 7.18
C LYS A 51 13.04 -11.24 6.11
N PRO A 52 14.35 -11.26 5.80
CA PRO A 52 14.88 -10.57 4.63
C PRO A 52 14.08 -10.97 3.40
N TYR A 53 13.76 -9.97 2.59
CA TYR A 53 12.96 -10.20 1.40
C TYR A 53 13.86 -10.33 0.18
N ASP A 54 14.25 -11.57 -0.11
CA ASP A 54 15.22 -11.87 -1.17
C ASP A 54 14.66 -11.71 -2.59
N SER A 55 13.33 -11.54 -2.74
CA SER A 55 12.71 -11.37 -4.05
C SER A 55 12.68 -9.90 -4.46
N LEU A 56 13.15 -9.63 -5.69
CA LEU A 56 12.99 -8.33 -6.35
C LEU A 56 11.50 -8.12 -6.65
N ALA A 57 10.77 -7.54 -5.71
CA ALA A 57 9.38 -7.16 -5.92
C ALA A 57 9.32 -5.77 -6.53
N THR A 58 8.51 -5.64 -7.57
CA THR A 58 8.22 -4.38 -8.22
C THR A 58 6.72 -4.17 -8.29
N ALA A 59 6.29 -2.91 -8.21
CA ALA A 59 4.90 -2.55 -8.36
C ALA A 59 4.75 -1.22 -9.07
N LYS A 60 3.71 -1.10 -9.88
CA LYS A 60 3.21 0.19 -10.38
C LYS A 60 2.15 0.67 -9.41
N ILE A 61 2.31 1.89 -8.93
CA ILE A 61 1.39 2.53 -7.98
C ILE A 61 0.81 3.78 -8.63
N ARG A 62 -0.51 3.94 -8.53
CA ARG A 62 -1.23 5.18 -8.88
C ARG A 62 -1.93 5.71 -7.64
N PHE A 63 -1.54 6.91 -7.20
CA PHE A 63 -2.37 7.65 -6.27
C PHE A 63 -3.46 8.38 -7.04
N VAL A 64 -4.69 8.22 -6.59
CA VAL A 64 -5.88 8.81 -7.21
C VAL A 64 -6.73 9.49 -6.16
N GLN A 65 -7.27 10.66 -6.49
CA GLN A 65 -8.20 11.41 -5.64
C GLN A 65 -9.62 11.02 -5.99
N VAL A 66 -10.41 10.56 -5.00
CA VAL A 66 -11.85 10.30 -5.13
C VAL A 66 -12.58 11.04 -4.00
N GLY A 67 -13.26 12.15 -4.33
CA GLY A 67 -13.84 13.03 -3.31
C GLY A 67 -12.76 13.50 -2.33
N PRO A 68 -12.94 13.35 -0.99
CA PRO A 68 -11.93 13.73 0.01
C PRO A 68 -10.90 12.62 0.30
N ILE A 69 -10.96 11.46 -0.38
CA ILE A 69 -10.17 10.27 -0.06
C ILE A 69 -9.10 10.06 -1.14
N HIS A 70 -7.86 9.82 -0.72
CA HIS A 70 -6.84 9.25 -1.59
C HIS A 70 -6.99 7.73 -1.64
N PHE A 71 -6.94 7.19 -2.86
CA PHE A 71 -6.79 5.76 -3.10
C PHE A 71 -5.40 5.49 -3.68
N GLU A 72 -4.74 4.46 -3.16
CA GLU A 72 -3.49 3.92 -3.70
C GLU A 72 -3.83 2.66 -4.50
N LEU A 73 -3.79 2.74 -5.83
CA LEU A 73 -3.97 1.59 -6.71
C LEU A 73 -2.62 0.89 -6.87
N VAL A 74 -2.48 -0.31 -6.32
CA VAL A 74 -1.23 -1.06 -6.32
C VAL A 74 -1.34 -2.23 -7.29
N GLN A 75 -0.56 -2.16 -8.37
CA GLN A 75 -0.37 -3.22 -9.35
C GLN A 75 0.98 -3.90 -9.14
N PRO A 76 1.04 -5.11 -8.56
CA PRO A 76 2.24 -5.93 -8.57
C PRO A 76 2.70 -6.20 -10.01
N VAL A 77 4.00 -6.06 -10.29
CA VAL A 77 4.58 -6.27 -11.62
C VAL A 77 5.43 -7.53 -11.62
N ASP A 78 6.52 -7.54 -10.85
CA ASP A 78 7.42 -8.69 -10.72
C ASP A 78 7.63 -9.08 -9.26
N GLY A 79 8.14 -10.30 -9.06
CA GLY A 79 8.40 -10.87 -7.74
C GLY A 79 7.14 -11.41 -7.07
N GLU A 80 7.33 -11.99 -5.88
CA GLU A 80 6.23 -12.18 -4.96
C GLU A 80 5.94 -10.84 -4.26
N SER A 81 4.76 -10.66 -3.70
CA SER A 81 4.45 -9.50 -2.85
C SER A 81 3.16 -9.75 -2.08
N PRO A 82 2.94 -9.06 -0.93
CA PRO A 82 1.68 -9.15 -0.20
C PRO A 82 0.45 -8.86 -1.07
N GLN A 83 0.56 -7.90 -1.99
CA GLN A 83 -0.52 -7.51 -2.89
C GLN A 83 -0.78 -8.57 -3.96
N LYS A 84 0.26 -9.24 -4.48
CA LYS A 84 0.10 -10.36 -5.41
C LYS A 84 -0.55 -11.57 -4.75
N GLU A 85 -0.13 -11.89 -3.52
CA GLU A 85 -0.75 -12.93 -2.70
C GLU A 85 -2.22 -12.61 -2.40
N PHE A 86 -2.52 -11.35 -2.07
CA PHE A 86 -3.89 -10.88 -1.83
C PHE A 86 -4.77 -11.06 -3.07
N ILE A 87 -4.32 -10.59 -4.23
CA ILE A 87 -5.06 -10.74 -5.50
C ILE A 87 -5.28 -12.21 -5.83
N SER A 88 -4.28 -13.06 -5.62
CA SER A 88 -4.36 -14.49 -5.94
C SER A 88 -5.32 -15.26 -5.01
N SER A 89 -5.39 -14.86 -3.73
CA SER A 89 -6.22 -15.54 -2.73
C SER A 89 -7.65 -15.00 -2.63
N ARG A 90 -7.87 -13.71 -2.91
CA ARG A 90 -9.15 -13.02 -2.67
C ARG A 90 -9.70 -12.26 -3.88
N GLY A 91 -8.91 -12.10 -4.93
CA GLY A 91 -9.22 -11.20 -6.04
C GLY A 91 -8.81 -9.75 -5.76
N GLU A 92 -9.08 -8.88 -6.72
CA GLU A 92 -8.80 -7.45 -6.64
C GLU A 92 -9.70 -6.77 -5.59
N GLY A 93 -9.18 -5.78 -4.87
CA GLY A 93 -10.00 -5.05 -3.89
C GLY A 93 -9.21 -4.27 -2.86
N VAL A 94 -9.95 -3.69 -1.90
CA VAL A 94 -9.39 -2.94 -0.77
C VAL A 94 -8.50 -3.88 0.06
N ASN A 95 -7.22 -3.54 0.11
CA ASN A 95 -6.17 -4.34 0.72
C ASN A 95 -5.76 -3.79 2.10
N HIS A 96 -5.64 -2.47 2.24
CA HIS A 96 -5.24 -1.84 3.49
C HIS A 96 -5.80 -0.41 3.64
N ILE A 97 -5.68 0.13 4.84
CA ILE A 97 -5.86 1.57 5.14
C ILE A 97 -4.58 2.07 5.78
N ALA A 98 -4.15 3.27 5.41
CA ALA A 98 -2.89 3.85 5.87
C ALA A 98 -3.15 5.10 6.70
N PHE A 99 -2.30 5.29 7.72
CA PHE A 99 -2.29 6.48 8.56
C PHE A 99 -0.89 7.06 8.62
N THR A 100 -0.80 8.39 8.59
CA THR A 100 0.42 9.11 8.93
C THR A 100 0.46 9.32 10.45
N VAL A 101 1.66 9.16 11.02
CA VAL A 101 1.93 9.36 12.44
C VAL A 101 3.22 10.15 12.60
N ASP A 102 3.35 10.92 13.68
CA ASP A 102 4.55 11.73 13.92
C ASP A 102 5.83 10.90 14.15
N ASP A 103 5.67 9.67 14.67
CA ASP A 103 6.78 8.81 15.09
C ASP A 103 6.43 7.34 14.83
N LEU A 104 6.87 6.83 13.68
CA LEU A 104 6.56 5.48 13.23
C LEU A 104 7.13 4.40 14.15
N ASP A 105 8.35 4.59 14.67
CA ASP A 105 9.03 3.61 15.53
C ASP A 105 8.29 3.47 16.86
N ARG A 106 7.91 4.61 17.47
CA ARG A 106 7.13 4.63 18.71
C ARG A 106 5.76 3.98 18.53
N GLU A 107 5.04 4.31 17.46
CA GLU A 107 3.71 3.72 17.24
C GLU A 107 3.81 2.22 16.90
N THR A 108 4.83 1.81 16.14
CA THR A 108 5.11 0.38 15.87
C THR A 108 5.38 -0.37 17.16
N ALA A 109 6.26 0.13 18.04
CA ALA A 109 6.57 -0.51 19.32
C ALA A 109 5.32 -0.68 20.19
N LYS A 110 4.45 0.33 20.26
CA LYS A 110 3.16 0.27 20.99
C LYS A 110 2.22 -0.80 20.43
N LEU A 111 2.15 -0.97 19.11
CA LEU A 111 1.30 -2.00 18.49
C LEU A 111 1.86 -3.40 18.73
N VAL A 112 3.18 -3.56 18.64
CA VAL A 112 3.86 -4.83 18.96
C VAL A 112 3.65 -5.21 20.43
N GLU A 113 3.72 -4.26 21.37
CA GLU A 113 3.43 -4.51 22.79
C GLU A 113 2.00 -5.01 23.02
N LYS A 114 1.06 -4.62 22.14
CA LYS A 114 -0.33 -5.11 22.14
C LYS A 114 -0.51 -6.46 21.44
N GLY A 115 0.55 -7.03 20.87
CA GLY A 115 0.53 -8.31 20.18
C GLY A 115 0.25 -8.21 18.67
N GLU A 116 0.23 -7.01 18.09
CA GLU A 116 0.08 -6.86 16.64
C GLU A 116 1.38 -7.23 15.91
N PRO A 117 1.31 -8.01 14.82
CA PRO A 117 2.49 -8.37 14.05
C PRO A 117 2.95 -7.23 13.14
N VAL A 118 4.27 -7.11 12.93
CA VAL A 118 4.83 -6.26 11.88
C VAL A 118 4.97 -7.08 10.61
N PHE A 119 4.12 -6.79 9.62
CA PHE A 119 4.09 -7.54 8.36
C PHE A 119 5.18 -7.09 7.40
N VAL A 120 5.36 -5.77 7.25
CA VAL A 120 6.40 -5.16 6.40
C VAL A 120 7.21 -4.18 7.25
N ASN A 121 8.53 -4.24 7.10
CA ASN A 121 9.49 -3.26 7.61
C ASN A 121 10.32 -2.80 6.42
N ILE A 122 10.60 -1.51 6.27
CA ILE A 122 11.28 -0.93 5.11
C ILE A 122 12.38 0.03 5.54
#